data_AF-A0A4Y3PK00-F1
#
_entry.id   AF-A0A4Y3PK00-F1
#
_cell.length_a   1.000
_cell.length_b   1.000
_cell.length_c   1.000
_cell.angle_alpha   90.00
_cell.angle_beta   90.00
_cell.angle_gamma   90.00
#
_symmetry.space_group_name_H-M   'P 1'
#
loop_
_entity.id
_entity.type
_entity.pdbx_description
1 polymer ?
#
loop_
_entity_poly.entity_id
_entity_poly.type
_entity_poly.pdbx_seq_one_letter_code
_entity_poly.pdbx_strand_id
1 'polypeptide(L)' 'MTSEQIAILKQFGFCIEGEQVKHLKLGIVTDSKEFARFSTPEQLREHIKQLLRNQCLWKQKRGEQ' A
#
# COMPACT_ATOMS: atom_id res chain seq x y z
N MET A 1 9.22 -5.13 9.60
CA MET A 1 8.75 -3.74 9.46
C MET A 1 9.24 -2.92 10.63
N THR A 2 9.64 -1.68 10.40
CA THR A 2 9.95 -0.70 11.45
C THR A 2 8.74 0.17 11.76
N SER A 3 8.72 0.80 12.94
CA SER A 3 7.68 1.75 13.37
C SER A 3 7.49 2.90 12.38
N GLU A 4 8.55 3.34 11.72
CA GLU A 4 8.53 4.41 10.73
C GLU A 4 7.74 4.02 9.47
N GLN A 5 7.90 2.78 8.99
CA GLN A 5 7.12 2.25 7.86
C GLN A 5 5.63 2.11 8.20
N ILE A 6 5.33 1.69 9.43
CA ILE A 6 3.97 1.62 9.95
C ILE A 6 3.33 3.01 9.95
N ALA A 7 4.07 4.03 10.38
CA ALA A 7 3.59 5.41 10.39
C ALA A 7 3.30 5.91 8.97
N ILE A 8 4.16 5.61 8.00
CA ILE A 8 3.95 5.93 6.58
C ILE A 8 2.69 5.26 6.06
N LEU A 9 2.53 3.95 6.26
CA LEU A 9 1.35 3.21 5.82
C LEU A 9 0.06 3.82 6.39
N LYS A 10 0.03 4.08 7.70
CA LYS A 10 -1.10 4.76 8.34
C LYS A 10 -1.35 6.15 7.77
N GLN A 11 -0.31 6.91 7.46
CA GLN A 11 -0.41 8.25 6.85
C GLN A 11 -1.05 8.21 5.45
N PHE A 12 -0.83 7.13 4.69
CA PHE A 12 -1.50 6.90 3.40
C PHE A 12 -2.91 6.29 3.54
N GLY A 13 -3.36 5.94 4.75
CA GLY A 13 -4.67 5.31 4.97
C GLY A 13 -4.65 3.78 4.87
N PHE A 14 -3.48 3.16 5.01
CA PHE A 14 -3.35 1.73 5.22
C PHE A 14 -3.44 1.38 6.71
N CYS A 15 -4.13 0.29 6.99
CA CYS A 15 -4.25 -0.36 8.28
C CYS A 15 -3.42 -1.64 8.24
N ILE A 16 -2.79 -2.01 9.34
CA ILE A 16 -2.01 -3.24 9.44
C ILE A 16 -2.78 -4.17 10.37
N GLU A 17 -3.16 -5.33 9.86
CA GLU A 17 -3.82 -6.41 10.60
C GLU A 17 -2.91 -7.64 10.57
N GLY A 18 -2.13 -7.83 11.64
CA GLY A 18 -1.16 -8.92 11.74
C GLY A 18 -0.11 -8.86 10.64
N GLU A 19 -0.10 -9.87 9.77
CA GLU A 19 0.82 -9.97 8.63
C GLU A 19 0.29 -9.27 7.36
N GLN A 20 -0.93 -8.72 7.38
CA GLN A 20 -1.54 -8.07 6.22
C GLN A 20 -1.64 -6.56 6.40
N VAL A 21 -1.51 -5.84 5.30
CA VAL A 21 -1.64 -4.40 5.21
C VAL A 21 -2.80 -4.09 4.27
N LYS A 22 -3.84 -3.50 4.84
CA LYS A 22 -5.10 -3.22 4.16
C LYS A 22 -5.33 -1.73 3.99
N HIS A 23 -5.52 -1.26 2.78
CA HIS A 23 -5.92 0.12 2.55
C HIS A 23 -7.42 0.29 2.80
N LEU A 24 -7.78 1.13 3.77
CA LEU A 24 -9.18 1.32 4.16
C LEU A 24 -10.04 1.94 3.04
N LYS A 25 -9.49 2.94 2.34
CA LYS A 25 -10.21 3.68 1.29
C LYS A 25 -10.37 2.91 -0.02
N LEU A 26 -9.41 2.06 -0.35
CA LEU A 26 -9.32 1.41 -1.66
C LEU A 26 -9.59 -0.09 -1.62
N GLY A 27 -9.60 -0.70 -0.42
CA GLY A 27 -9.78 -2.14 -0.26
C GLY A 27 -8.57 -2.96 -0.71
N ILE A 28 -7.39 -2.33 -0.80
CA ILE A 28 -6.14 -3.01 -1.16
C ILE A 28 -5.77 -3.93 -0.02
N VAL A 29 -5.44 -5.18 -0.29
CA VAL A 29 -4.86 -6.10 0.70
C VAL A 29 -3.51 -6.57 0.16
N THR A 30 -2.44 -6.23 0.86
CA THR A 30 -1.06 -6.62 0.52
C THR A 30 -0.39 -7.19 1.76
N ASP A 31 0.56 -8.10 1.55
CA ASP A 31 1.31 -8.71 2.65
C ASP A 31 2.33 -7.72 3.25
N SER A 32 2.40 -7.65 4.58
CA SER A 32 3.40 -6.85 5.29
C SER A 32 4.84 -7.25 4.93
N LYS A 33 5.06 -8.49 4.47
CA LYS A 33 6.37 -8.96 4.00
C LYS A 33 6.81 -8.25 2.73
N GLU A 34 5.90 -7.85 1.84
CA GLU A 34 6.22 -7.05 0.65
C GLU A 34 6.78 -5.69 1.08
N PHE A 35 6.17 -5.10 2.10
CA PHE A 35 6.62 -3.82 2.64
C PHE A 35 7.91 -3.95 3.48
N ALA A 36 8.09 -5.07 4.16
CA ALA A 36 9.30 -5.38 4.93
C ALA A 36 10.54 -5.61 4.06
N ARG A 37 10.38 -5.91 2.76
CA ARG A 37 11.48 -6.02 1.79
C ARG A 37 12.13 -4.66 1.49
N PHE A 38 11.41 -3.56 1.69
CA PHE A 38 11.98 -2.23 1.53
C PHE A 38 12.76 -1.86 2.80
N SER A 39 14.06 -1.63 2.67
CA SER A 39 14.88 -1.18 3.81
C SER A 39 14.72 0.30 4.13
N THR A 40 14.22 1.10 3.18
CA THR A 40 14.09 2.57 3.32
C THR A 40 12.64 3.04 3.23
N PRO A 41 12.26 4.05 4.03
CA PRO A 41 10.92 4.64 4.01
C PRO A 41 10.58 5.29 2.66
N GLU A 42 11.58 5.80 1.94
CA GLU A 42 11.39 6.42 0.63
C GLU A 42 10.96 5.41 -0.44
N GLN A 43 11.63 4.24 -0.51
CA GLN A 43 11.23 3.16 -1.42
C GLN A 43 9.82 2.66 -1.11
N LEU A 44 9.49 2.52 0.18
CA LEU A 44 8.15 2.15 0.60
C LEU A 44 7.10 3.16 0.09
N ARG A 45 7.36 4.46 0.24
CA ARG A 45 6.47 5.53 -0.21
C ARG A 45 6.29 5.53 -1.72
N GLU A 46 7.35 5.34 -2.47
CA GLU A 46 7.30 5.30 -3.93
C GLU A 46 6.49 4.09 -4.41
N HIS A 47 6.74 2.92 -3.82
CA HIS A 47 5.99 1.70 -4.11
C HIS A 47 4.49 1.87 -3.80
N ILE A 48 4.14 2.41 -2.63
CA ILE A 48 2.75 2.72 -2.26
C ILE A 48 2.12 3.68 -3.28
N LYS A 49 2.80 4.75 -3.66
CA LYS A 49 2.30 5.70 -4.68
C LYS A 49 2.05 5.01 -6.02
N GLN A 50 2.96 4.16 -6.48
CA GLN A 50 2.77 3.39 -7.71
C GLN A 50 1.59 2.43 -7.60
N LEU A 51 1.44 1.76 -6.45
CA LEU A 51 0.36 0.82 -6.19
C LEU A 51 -1.01 1.52 -6.20
N LEU A 52 -1.12 2.68 -5.54
CA LEU A 52 -2.31 3.54 -5.58
C LEU A 52 -2.63 4.01 -7.01
N ARG A 53 -1.60 4.44 -7.76
CA ARG A 53 -1.76 4.95 -9.12
C ARG A 53 -2.20 3.85 -10.09
N ASN A 54 -1.61 2.67 -10.00
CA ASN A 54 -2.04 1.50 -10.75
C ASN A 54 -3.46 1.10 -10.37
N GLN A 55 -3.83 1.13 -9.10
CA GLN A 55 -5.20 0.75 -8.73
C GLN A 55 -6.26 1.74 -9.21
N CYS A 56 -5.95 3.05 -9.24
CA CYS A 56 -6.79 4.03 -9.94
C CYS A 56 -6.99 3.66 -11.43
N LEU A 57 -5.92 3.27 -12.12
CA LEU A 57 -5.98 2.84 -13.52
C LEU A 57 -6.80 1.55 -13.69
N TRP A 58 -6.71 0.61 -12.74
CA TRP A 58 -7.42 -0.66 -12.81
C TRP A 58 -8.92 -0.50 -12.55
N LYS A 59 -9.35 0.42 -11.68
CA LYS A 59 -10.76 0.80 -11.57
C LYS A 59 -11.27 1.49 -12.84
N GLN A 60 -10.43 2.26 -13.52
CA GLN A 60 -10.82 2.95 -14.75
C GLN A 60 -11.02 2.01 -15.93
N LYS A 61 -10.24 0.92 -16.04
CA LYS A 61 -10.37 -0.07 -17.13
C LYS A 61 -11.51 -1.08 -16.99
N ARG A 62 -12.23 -1.12 -15.87
CA ARG A 62 -13.43 -1.99 -15.72
C ARG A 62 -14.73 -1.34 -16.20
N GLY A 63 -14.65 -0.15 -16.82
CA GLY A 63 -15.76 0.55 -17.45
C GLY A 63 -15.77 0.49 -18.98
N GLU A 64 -14.86 -0.25 -19.61
CA GLU A 64 -14.84 -0.51 -21.06
C GLU A 64 -14.88 -2.03 -21.30
N GLN A 65 -16.07 -2.63 -21.21
CA GLN A 65 -16.50 -3.77 -22.02
C GLN A 65 -18.01 -3.71 -22.18
#